data_AF-A0A3N5HE60-F1
#
_entry.id   AF-A0A3N5HE60-F1
#
_cell.length_a   1.000
_cell.length_b   1.000
_cell.length_c   1.000
_cell.angle_alpha   90.00
_cell.angle_beta   90.00
_cell.angle_gamma   90.00
#
_symmetry.space_group_name_H-M   'P 1'
#
loop_
_entity.id
_entity.type
_entity.pdbx_description
1 polymer ?
#
loop_
_entity_poly.entity_id
_entity_poly.type
_entity_poly.pdbx_seq_one_letter_code
_entity_poly.pdbx_strand_id
1 'polypeptide(L)' 'MSIAEANLYMFKSSKSQGLCSFSRNPHGKDLPEKFAPWTAFGVVRSDQRPPHGLSREAIETGIDANGYQLWRDKRKV' A
#
# COMPACT_ATOMS: atom_id res chain seq x y z
N MET A 1 -6.70 20.18 -13.46
CA MET A 1 -6.94 18.82 -12.94
C MET A 1 -5.77 17.96 -13.36
N SER A 2 -4.76 17.86 -12.49
CA SER A 2 -3.55 17.09 -12.78
C SER A 2 -3.87 15.62 -12.55
N ILE A 3 -3.91 14.84 -13.64
CA ILE A 3 -3.86 13.39 -13.57
C ILE A 3 -2.43 13.05 -13.11
N ALA A 4 -2.15 13.20 -11.82
CA ALA A 4 -0.91 12.69 -11.26
C ALA A 4 -1.05 11.16 -11.33
N GLU A 5 -0.22 10.56 -12.16
CA GLU A 5 0.10 9.13 -12.20
C GLU A 5 0.02 8.53 -10.78
N ALA A 6 -1.10 7.86 -10.46
CA ALA A 6 -1.43 7.41 -9.11
C ALA A 6 -0.60 6.16 -8.76
N ASN A 7 0.69 6.42 -8.53
CA ASN A 7 1.66 5.45 -8.07
C ASN A 7 1.30 5.06 -6.63
N LEU A 8 0.97 3.78 -6.44
CA LEU A 8 0.66 3.22 -5.14
C LEU A 8 1.95 2.65 -4.55
N TYR A 9 2.48 3.31 -3.54
CA TYR A 9 3.67 2.86 -2.83
C TYR A 9 3.31 1.74 -1.86
N MET A 10 4.08 0.67 -1.92
CA MET A 10 3.90 -0.52 -1.12
C MET A 10 4.90 -0.53 0.04
N PHE A 11 4.36 -0.70 1.24
CA PHE A 11 5.11 -0.79 2.46
C PHE A 11 4.84 -2.12 3.15
N LYS A 12 5.85 -2.70 3.78
CA LYS A 12 5.70 -3.86 4.66
C LYS A 12 6.00 -3.46 6.10
N SER A 13 5.23 -3.99 7.03
CA SER A 13 5.49 -3.82 8.46
C SER A 13 6.61 -4.76 8.87
N SER A 14 7.65 -4.21 9.52
CA SER A 14 8.71 -5.05 10.10
C SER A 14 8.27 -5.71 11.41
N LYS A 15 7.23 -5.17 12.09
CA LYS A 15 6.69 -5.76 13.32
C LYS A 15 5.71 -6.90 13.07
N SER A 16 4.94 -6.81 11.99
CA SER A 16 3.88 -7.76 11.67
C SER A 16 4.25 -8.51 10.39
N GLN A 17 4.72 -9.75 10.55
CA GLN A 17 5.05 -10.60 9.41
C GLN A 17 3.84 -10.77 8.49
N GLY A 18 4.06 -10.53 7.20
CA GLY A 18 3.02 -10.60 6.17
C GLY A 18 2.02 -9.43 6.19
N LEU A 19 2.18 -8.41 7.04
CA LEU A 19 1.35 -7.20 6.98
C LEU A 19 1.98 -6.18 6.05
N CYS A 20 1.22 -5.77 5.04
CA CYS A 20 1.62 -4.79 4.05
C CYS A 20 0.57 -3.67 3.96
N SER A 21 0.98 -2.55 3.37
CA SER A 21 0.11 -1.40 3.15
C SER A 21 0.39 -0.74 1.80
N PHE A 22 -0.65 -0.15 1.23
CA PHE A 22 -0.57 0.76 0.09
C PHE A 22 -0.83 2.19 0.56
N SER A 23 -0.04 3.13 0.03
CA SER A 23 -0.25 4.56 0.21
C SER A 23 0.05 5.32 -1.08
N ARG A 24 -0.59 6.48 -1.26
CA ARG A 24 -0.23 7.44 -2.34
C ARG A 24 1.01 8.26 -1.98
N ASN A 25 1.45 8.22 -0.72
CA ASN A 25 2.59 8.98 -0.25
C ASN A 25 3.88 8.13 -0.35
N PRO A 26 4.92 8.59 -1.08
CA PRO A 26 6.19 7.87 -1.18
C PRO A 26 6.88 7.68 0.17
N HIS A 27 6.58 8.54 1.15
CA HIS A 27 7.19 8.48 2.48
C HIS A 27 6.33 7.71 3.49
N GLY A 28 5.11 7.29 3.12
CA GLY A 28 4.21 6.55 4.01
C GLY A 28 3.84 7.31 5.29
N LYS A 29 3.76 8.66 5.26
CA LYS A 29 3.41 9.46 6.44
C LYS A 29 2.00 9.17 6.96
N ASP A 30 1.13 8.73 6.07
CA ASP A 30 -0.27 8.42 6.36
C ASP A 30 -0.45 7.01 6.95
N LEU A 31 0.64 6.25 7.10
CA LEU A 31 0.58 4.88 7.60
C LEU A 31 0.44 4.83 9.13
N PRO A 32 -0.33 3.88 9.67
CA PRO A 32 -0.58 3.80 11.10
C PRO A 32 0.68 3.38 11.88
N GLU A 33 1.03 4.18 12.89
CA GLU A 33 2.26 4.07 13.70
C GLU A 33 2.33 2.78 14.53
N LYS A 34 1.17 2.22 14.90
CA LYS A 34 1.05 0.93 15.61
C LYS A 34 1.78 -0.23 14.91
N PHE A 35 1.90 -0.16 13.59
CA PHE A 35 2.56 -1.19 12.76
C PHE A 35 3.91 -0.72 12.22
N ALA A 36 4.36 0.49 12.59
CA ALA A 36 5.70 0.96 12.28
C ALA A 36 6.75 0.09 12.99
N PRO A 37 7.97 -0.04 12.44
CA PRO A 37 8.45 0.65 11.25
C PRO A 37 7.93 0.04 9.94
N TRP A 38 7.64 0.93 9.00
CA TRP A 38 7.22 0.60 7.65
C TRP A 38 8.42 0.66 6.71
N THR A 39 8.59 -0.37 5.88
CA THR A 39 9.65 -0.42 4.87
C THR A 39 9.03 -0.42 3.48
N ALA A 40 9.31 0.62 2.70
CA ALA A 40 8.95 0.65 1.29
C ALA A 40 9.68 -0.48 0.56
N PHE A 41 8.95 -1.28 -0.21
CA PHE A 41 9.54 -2.40 -0.97
C PHE A 41 9.13 -2.42 -2.44
N GLY A 42 8.20 -1.57 -2.85
CA GLY A 42 7.83 -1.44 -4.25
C GLY A 42 6.80 -0.35 -4.51
N VAL A 43 6.47 -0.16 -5.78
CA VAL A 43 5.48 0.81 -6.25
C VAL A 43 4.64 0.17 -7.34
N VAL A 44 3.34 0.42 -7.33
CA VAL A 44 2.40 -0.03 -8.36
C VAL A 44 1.95 1.18 -9.17
N ARG A 45 2.49 1.31 -10.38
CA ARG A 45 2.10 2.37 -11.33
C ARG A 45 0.69 2.11 -11.87
N SER A 46 0.00 3.13 -12.37
CA SER A 46 -1.37 3.00 -12.90
C SER A 46 -1.52 1.93 -13.99
N ASP A 47 -0.48 1.72 -14.80
CA ASP A 47 -0.44 0.69 -15.84
C ASP A 47 -0.20 -0.74 -15.28
N GLN A 48 0.30 -0.84 -14.06
CA GLN A 48 0.61 -2.11 -13.41
C GLN A 48 -0.55 -2.62 -12.57
N ARG A 49 -0.80 -3.92 -12.71
CA ARG A 49 -1.76 -4.64 -11.89
C ARG A 49 -1.21 -4.83 -10.47
N PRO A 50 -2.01 -4.55 -9.43
CA PRO A 50 -1.60 -4.82 -8.06
C PRO A 50 -1.29 -6.30 -7.83
N PRO A 51 -0.33 -6.61 -6.95
CA PRO A 51 0.00 -8.00 -6.63
C PRO A 51 -1.17 -8.71 -5.93
N HIS A 52 -1.17 -10.04 -5.96
CA HIS A 52 -2.15 -10.92 -5.29
C HIS A 52 -3.61 -10.82 -5.75
N GLY A 53 -3.86 -10.34 -6.98
CA GLY A 53 -5.22 -10.24 -7.52
C GLY A 53 -6.09 -9.20 -6.79
N LEU A 54 -5.45 -8.28 -6.06
CA LEU A 54 -6.15 -7.17 -5.43
C LEU A 54 -6.69 -6.23 -6.51
N SER A 55 -7.98 -5.89 -6.40
CA SER A 55 -8.58 -4.88 -7.26
C SER A 55 -7.98 -3.52 -6.93
N ARG A 56 -7.38 -2.88 -7.95
CA ARG A 56 -6.82 -1.52 -7.83
C ARG A 56 -7.86 -0.56 -7.26
N GLU A 57 -9.10 -0.64 -7.76
CA GLU A 57 -10.22 0.17 -7.28
C GLU A 57 -10.44 0.02 -5.78
N ALA A 58 -10.45 -1.21 -5.25
CA ALA A 58 -10.61 -1.44 -3.81
C ALA A 58 -9.47 -0.86 -2.98
N ILE A 59 -8.23 -0.92 -3.49
CA ILE A 59 -7.07 -0.29 -2.84
C ILE A 59 -7.23 1.22 -2.82
N GLU A 60 -7.61 1.80 -3.96
CA GLU A 60 -7.78 3.25 -4.10
C GLU A 60 -8.94 3.76 -3.25
N THR A 61 -10.07 3.05 -3.20
CA THR A 61 -11.19 3.37 -2.28
C THR A 61 -10.76 3.31 -0.83
N GLY A 62 -9.96 2.31 -0.44
CA GLY A 62 -9.43 2.22 0.91
C GLY A 62 -8.50 3.38 1.29
N ILE A 63 -7.61 3.74 0.37
CA ILE A 63 -6.72 4.90 0.51
C ILE A 63 -7.51 6.21 0.54
N ASP A 64 -8.53 6.37 -0.30
CA ASP A 64 -9.38 7.56 -0.31
C ASP A 64 -10.13 7.73 1.02
N ALA A 65 -10.63 6.63 1.58
CA ALA A 65 -11.35 6.63 2.84
C ALA A 65 -10.47 6.79 4.09
N ASN A 66 -9.26 6.21 4.11
CA ASN A 66 -8.43 6.11 5.33
C ASN A 66 -7.02 6.73 5.19
N GLY A 67 -6.62 7.19 4.00
CA GLY A 67 -5.26 7.61 3.66
C GLY A 67 -4.30 6.45 3.31
N TYR A 68 -4.69 5.21 3.62
CA TYR A 68 -3.92 4.00 3.35
C TYR A 68 -4.84 2.79 3.21
N GLN A 69 -4.36 1.73 2.55
CA GLN A 69 -5.02 0.43 2.52
C GLN A 69 -4.09 -0.62 3.13
N LEU A 70 -4.59 -1.44 4.05
CA LEU A 70 -3.86 -2.59 4.59
C LEU A 70 -4.20 -3.87 3.83
N TRP A 71 -3.22 -4.74 3.68
CA TRP A 71 -3.42 -6.08 3.16
C TRP A 71 -2.44 -7.05 3.83
N ARG A 72 -2.80 -8.33 3.84
CA ARG A 72 -1.92 -9.38 4.38
C ARG A 72 -1.46 -10.28 3.25
N ASP A 73 -0.14 -10.38 3.09
CA ASP A 73 0.46 -11.41 2.26
C ASP A 73 0.35 -12.75 3.00
N LYS A 74 -0.37 -13.68 2.38
CA LYS A 74 -0.60 -15.02 2.94
C LYS A 74 0.52 -16.01 2.63
N ARG A 75 1.65 -15.57 2.06
CA ARG A 75 2.82 -16.43 1.91
C ARG A 75 3.25 -16.92 3.29
N LYS A 76 3.00 -18.20 3.55
CA LYS A 76 3.61 -18.96 4.63
C LYS A 76 5.11 -18.91 4.40
N VAL A 77 5.85 -18.39 5.38
CA VAL A 77 7.28 -18.70 5.50
C VAL A 77 7.43 -20.17 5.87
#